data_AF-A0A820ALM3-F1
#
_entry.id   AF-A0A820ALM3-F1
#
_cell.length_a   1.000
_cell.length_b   1.000
_cell.length_c   1.000
_cell.angle_alpha   90.00
_cell.angle_beta   90.00
_cell.angle_gamma   90.00
#
_symmetry.space_group_name_H-M   'P 1'
#
loop_
_entity.id
_entity.type
_entity.pdbx_description
1 polymer ?
#
loop_
_entity_poly.entity_id
_entity_poly.type
_entity_poly.pdbx_seq_one_letter_code
_entity_poly.pdbx_strand_id
1 'polypeptide(L)'
;MWIIFLFVLICSARHVYTDKLVTVQTTYGSVQGYETDSYRVFYGIPYAKAPIGALRWNKPEPIDKWAPSTFDATKIPPACPQPACNPGDILCPSSLGCLLGDISCLRTRPYENIITAQNVINSKITSLDILQFFEPWVPVIDNVIVRGQLIDMYSSASFPLKPLITGTMTEEGLAYVHGVLNTPLSYPAYLLVGPILFGAKFPAILLRFPQSPFTADMRPFLVKIVTQWVFACPTRFLARNTAAYSYVFGYPLRTMGLTNAGDCEAHACHGYELPFLFQAFWSYFDNNDQYISKTMATYWTNFAKSGNPNNPVKVPLTWPKLTSKSD
;
A
#
# COMPACT_ATOMS: atom_id res chain seq x y z
N MET A 1 -11.10 -43.31 -41.42
CA MET A 1 -11.01 -41.85 -41.50
C MET A 1 -10.49 -41.37 -40.14
N TRP A 2 -9.22 -40.97 -40.11
CA TRP A 2 -8.45 -40.66 -38.90
C TRP A 2 -8.68 -39.21 -38.48
N ILE A 3 -8.95 -38.94 -37.20
CA ILE A 3 -8.73 -37.61 -36.61
C ILE A 3 -7.99 -37.83 -35.29
N ILE A 4 -6.70 -37.52 -35.32
CA ILE A 4 -5.76 -37.51 -34.20
C ILE A 4 -6.05 -36.25 -33.38
N PHE A 5 -6.46 -36.40 -32.12
CA PHE A 5 -6.46 -35.30 -31.15
C PHE A 5 -5.02 -35.07 -30.67
N LEU A 6 -4.38 -34.04 -31.21
CA LEU A 6 -3.09 -33.56 -30.75
C LEU A 6 -3.30 -32.81 -29.43
N PHE A 7 -3.08 -33.48 -28.29
CA PHE A 7 -2.90 -32.80 -27.01
C PHE A 7 -1.57 -32.05 -27.06
N VAL A 8 -1.61 -30.75 -27.36
CA VAL A 8 -0.49 -29.84 -27.11
C VAL A 8 -0.40 -29.67 -25.60
N LEU A 9 0.44 -30.50 -24.96
CA LEU A 9 1.01 -30.17 -23.66
C LEU A 9 1.80 -28.87 -23.86
N ILE A 10 1.18 -27.74 -23.54
CA ILE A 10 1.93 -26.52 -23.24
C ILE A 10 2.63 -26.81 -21.92
N CYS A 11 3.82 -27.43 -22.03
CA CYS A 11 4.82 -27.32 -21.00
C CYS A 11 5.09 -25.82 -20.87
N SER A 12 4.45 -25.17 -19.90
CA SER A 12 4.93 -23.90 -19.37
C SER A 12 6.34 -24.19 -18.90
N ALA A 13 7.32 -23.89 -19.76
CA ALA A 13 8.72 -23.91 -19.40
C ALA A 13 8.86 -22.91 -18.26
N ARG A 14 8.81 -23.41 -17.01
CA ARG A 14 9.46 -22.71 -15.91
C ARG A 14 10.85 -22.44 -16.43
N HIS A 15 11.25 -21.18 -16.51
CA HIS A 15 12.66 -20.86 -16.60
C HIS A 15 13.30 -21.53 -15.38
N VAL A 16 13.92 -22.69 -15.61
CA VAL A 16 14.86 -23.28 -14.67
C VAL A 16 16.08 -22.39 -14.82
N TYR A 17 16.05 -21.24 -14.13
CA TYR A 17 17.30 -20.57 -13.83
C TYR A 17 18.17 -21.61 -13.15
N THR A 18 19.37 -21.83 -13.68
CA THR A 18 20.36 -22.68 -13.01
C THR A 18 20.88 -21.88 -11.83
N ASP A 19 20.03 -21.73 -10.82
CA ASP A 19 20.25 -20.89 -9.67
C ASP A 19 21.46 -21.40 -8.90
N LYS A 20 22.59 -20.71 -9.06
CA LYS A 20 23.82 -21.05 -8.36
C LYS A 20 23.64 -20.69 -6.89
N LEU A 21 23.82 -21.67 -6.01
CA LEU A 21 23.82 -21.41 -4.57
C LEU A 21 24.96 -20.48 -4.20
N VAL A 22 24.65 -19.45 -3.42
CA VAL A 22 25.61 -18.48 -2.89
C VAL A 22 25.44 -18.35 -1.38
N THR A 23 26.54 -18.26 -0.64
CA THR A 23 26.51 -18.12 0.83
C THR A 23 27.18 -16.82 1.26
N VAL A 24 26.54 -16.09 2.17
CA VAL A 24 27.04 -14.83 2.75
C VAL A 24 27.13 -14.97 4.27
N GLN A 25 28.20 -14.43 4.85
CA GLN A 25 28.39 -14.40 6.30
C GLN A 25 27.68 -13.20 6.92
N THR A 26 26.96 -13.45 8.01
CA THR A 26 26.31 -12.40 8.81
C THR A 26 26.74 -12.50 10.27
N THR A 27 26.33 -11.53 11.10
CA THR A 27 26.56 -11.58 12.55
C THR A 27 25.80 -12.68 13.27
N TYR A 28 24.76 -13.26 12.65
CA TYR A 28 23.89 -14.31 13.19
C TYR A 28 24.23 -15.72 12.67
N GLY A 29 25.06 -15.81 11.63
CA GLY A 29 25.48 -17.06 10.98
C GLY A 29 25.50 -16.94 9.46
N SER A 30 25.83 -18.04 8.79
CA SER A 30 25.83 -18.10 7.32
C SER A 30 24.39 -18.06 6.78
N VAL A 31 24.17 -17.39 5.65
CA VAL A 31 22.90 -17.39 4.91
C VAL A 31 23.15 -17.88 3.49
N GLN A 32 22.40 -18.89 3.06
CA GLN A 32 22.46 -19.42 1.70
C GLN A 32 21.26 -18.93 0.89
N GLY A 33 21.52 -18.34 -0.26
CA GLY A 33 20.50 -17.93 -1.24
C GLY A 33 20.90 -18.36 -2.65
N TYR A 34 20.36 -17.69 -3.66
CA TYR A 34 20.64 -17.95 -5.06
C TYR A 34 21.25 -16.73 -5.77
N GLU A 35 22.08 -16.99 -6.77
CA GLU A 35 22.67 -16.00 -7.66
C GLU A 35 22.18 -16.25 -9.09
N THR A 36 21.67 -15.19 -9.72
CA THR A 36 21.40 -15.12 -11.16
C THR A 36 22.55 -14.38 -11.85
N ASP A 37 22.50 -14.29 -13.18
CA ASP A 37 23.49 -13.51 -13.95
C ASP A 37 23.50 -12.01 -13.60
N SER A 38 22.46 -11.49 -12.93
CA SER A 38 22.27 -10.05 -12.70
C SER A 38 22.07 -9.64 -11.24
N TYR A 39 21.66 -10.56 -10.35
CA TYR A 39 21.40 -10.24 -8.95
C TYR A 39 21.48 -11.49 -8.06
N ARG A 40 21.60 -11.25 -6.75
CA ARG A 40 21.53 -12.27 -5.70
C ARG A 40 20.24 -12.11 -4.90
N VAL A 41 19.66 -13.22 -4.48
CA VAL A 41 18.41 -13.25 -3.72
C VAL A 41 18.57 -14.03 -2.43
N PHE A 42 18.09 -13.44 -1.33
CA PHE A 42 18.03 -14.06 -0.02
C PHE A 42 16.64 -13.79 0.58
N TYR A 43 15.78 -14.81 0.60
CA TYR A 43 14.43 -14.72 1.13
C TYR A 43 14.37 -15.03 2.62
N GLY A 44 13.43 -14.38 3.32
CA GLY A 44 12.98 -14.85 4.64
C GLY A 44 14.02 -14.85 5.76
N ILE A 45 15.13 -14.09 5.64
CA ILE A 45 16.10 -13.97 6.73
C ILE A 45 15.38 -13.38 7.95
N PRO A 46 15.33 -14.09 9.10
CA PRO A 46 14.62 -13.61 10.26
C PRO A 46 15.34 -12.40 10.87
N TYR A 47 14.59 -11.35 11.20
CA TYR A 47 15.10 -10.16 11.87
C TYR A 47 14.60 -10.03 13.32
N ALA A 48 13.59 -10.81 13.70
CA ALA A 48 13.00 -10.86 15.02
C ALA A 48 12.47 -12.27 15.31
N LYS A 49 12.30 -12.61 16.60
CA LYS A 49 11.61 -13.86 16.98
C LYS A 49 10.18 -13.85 16.46
N ALA A 50 9.66 -15.03 16.14
CA ALA A 50 8.28 -15.18 15.69
C ALA A 50 7.31 -14.61 16.73
N PRO A 51 6.40 -13.67 16.36
CA PRO A 51 5.50 -13.00 17.31
C PRO A 51 4.28 -13.88 17.66
N ILE A 52 4.54 -15.09 18.16
CA ILE A 52 3.55 -16.13 18.47
C ILE A 52 3.43 -16.37 19.98
N GLY A 53 2.30 -16.98 20.39
CA GLY A 53 2.04 -17.30 21.80
C GLY A 53 2.17 -16.07 22.70
N ALA A 54 3.08 -16.13 23.68
CA ALA A 54 3.34 -15.04 24.61
C ALA A 54 3.89 -13.77 23.92
N LEU A 55 4.50 -13.87 22.73
CA LEU A 55 5.04 -12.74 21.98
C LEU A 55 3.98 -12.01 21.14
N ARG A 56 2.77 -12.54 21.01
CA ARG A 56 1.69 -11.86 20.27
C ARG A 56 1.26 -10.57 21.01
N TRP A 57 1.09 -9.48 20.28
CA TRP A 57 0.84 -8.13 20.81
C TRP A 57 1.92 -7.61 21.78
N ASN A 58 3.16 -8.07 21.62
CA ASN A 58 4.33 -7.49 22.27
C ASN A 58 5.26 -6.86 21.22
N LYS A 59 6.22 -6.05 21.70
CA LYS A 59 7.29 -5.53 20.85
C LYS A 59 8.12 -6.68 20.26
N PRO A 60 8.63 -6.56 19.03
CA PRO A 60 9.52 -7.56 18.45
C PRO A 60 10.74 -7.82 19.33
N GLU A 61 11.08 -9.10 19.53
CA GLU A 61 12.28 -9.49 20.26
C GLU A 61 13.43 -9.86 19.30
N PRO A 62 14.70 -9.55 19.65
CA PRO A 62 15.86 -9.99 18.87
C PRO A 62 15.92 -11.51 18.74
N ILE A 63 16.37 -12.02 17.58
CA ILE A 63 16.61 -13.45 17.36
C ILE A 63 17.88 -13.94 18.03
N ASP A 64 17.90 -15.24 18.32
CA ASP A 64 19.14 -15.95 18.62
C ASP A 64 19.95 -16.18 17.34
N LYS A 65 21.27 -16.33 17.48
CA LYS A 65 22.13 -16.71 16.36
C LYS A 65 21.81 -18.14 15.93
N TRP A 66 21.73 -18.38 14.63
CA TRP A 66 21.63 -19.73 14.07
C TRP A 66 23.01 -20.35 13.78
N ALA A 67 24.10 -19.59 13.92
CA ALA A 67 25.45 -20.12 13.87
C ALA A 67 25.63 -21.30 14.86
N PRO A 68 26.40 -22.35 14.51
CA PRO A 68 27.22 -22.49 13.30
C PRO A 68 26.46 -22.97 12.05
N SER A 69 25.14 -23.14 12.13
CA SER A 69 24.33 -23.58 10.98
C SER A 69 24.27 -22.51 9.87
N THR A 70 23.84 -22.93 8.69
CA THR A 70 23.52 -22.05 7.57
C THR A 70 22.01 -21.90 7.45
N PHE A 71 21.50 -20.67 7.42
CA PHE A 71 20.09 -20.40 7.18
C PHE A 71 19.76 -20.54 5.70
N ASP A 72 18.72 -21.30 5.39
CA ASP A 72 18.20 -21.53 4.05
C ASP A 72 17.27 -20.37 3.62
N ALA A 73 17.83 -19.39 2.90
CA ALA A 73 17.13 -18.22 2.36
C ALA A 73 16.72 -18.42 0.88
N THR A 74 16.52 -19.68 0.47
CA THR A 74 16.10 -20.02 -0.90
C THR A 74 14.59 -19.99 -1.11
N LYS A 75 13.81 -19.88 -0.02
CA LYS A 75 12.35 -20.04 -0.04
C LYS A 75 11.65 -18.74 0.32
N ILE A 76 10.66 -18.36 -0.49
CA ILE A 76 9.77 -17.24 -0.19
C ILE A 76 9.02 -17.55 1.11
N PRO A 77 9.12 -16.70 2.15
CA PRO A 77 8.41 -16.93 3.41
C PRO A 77 6.90 -16.66 3.23
N PRO A 78 6.04 -17.22 4.08
CA PRO A 78 4.64 -16.82 4.11
C PRO A 78 4.50 -15.33 4.44
N ALA A 79 3.51 -14.67 3.82
CA ALA A 79 3.11 -13.34 4.24
C ALA A 79 2.52 -13.37 5.67
N CYS A 80 2.45 -12.20 6.32
CA CYS A 80 1.78 -12.10 7.61
C CYS A 80 0.29 -12.48 7.44
N PRO A 81 -0.34 -13.14 8.44
CA PRO A 81 -1.78 -13.37 8.40
C PRO A 81 -2.54 -12.04 8.33
N GLN A 82 -3.42 -11.91 7.33
CA GLN A 82 -4.23 -10.72 7.08
C GLN A 82 -5.68 -11.14 6.78
N PRO A 83 -6.68 -10.29 7.09
CA PRO A 83 -8.05 -10.48 6.65
C PRO A 83 -8.14 -10.71 5.14
N ALA A 84 -8.69 -11.86 4.75
CA ALA A 84 -8.93 -12.22 3.35
C ALA A 84 -10.44 -12.42 3.15
N CYS A 85 -11.21 -11.34 3.16
CA CYS A 85 -12.63 -11.36 2.79
C CYS A 85 -12.94 -10.22 1.83
N ASN A 86 -13.66 -10.53 0.75
CA ASN A 86 -14.21 -9.53 -0.16
C ASN A 86 -15.42 -8.83 0.50
N PRO A 87 -15.72 -7.58 0.16
CA PRO A 87 -16.97 -6.93 0.58
C PRO A 87 -18.16 -7.74 0.02
N GLY A 88 -18.83 -8.54 0.87
CA GLY A 88 -20.01 -9.33 0.45
C GLY A 88 -20.18 -10.68 1.14
N ASP A 89 -19.17 -11.22 1.81
CA ASP A 89 -19.27 -12.54 2.46
C ASP A 89 -20.00 -12.44 3.82
N ILE A 90 -21.27 -12.87 3.84
CA ILE A 90 -22.21 -12.78 4.98
C ILE A 90 -21.88 -13.75 6.15
N LEU A 91 -20.87 -14.61 6.02
CA LEU A 91 -20.53 -15.62 7.02
C LEU A 91 -19.14 -15.43 7.61
N CYS A 92 -19.00 -14.46 8.51
CA CYS A 92 -17.91 -14.44 9.48
C CYS A 92 -18.47 -14.37 10.91
N PRO A 93 -18.95 -15.46 11.54
CA PRO A 93 -19.20 -15.44 12.97
C PRO A 93 -18.06 -16.16 13.70
N SER A 94 -17.33 -15.45 14.55
CA SER A 94 -16.83 -16.04 15.80
C SER A 94 -16.66 -14.97 16.85
N SER A 95 -17.45 -15.05 17.93
CA SER A 95 -17.07 -14.41 19.19
C SER A 95 -15.81 -15.13 19.67
N LEU A 96 -14.71 -14.41 19.87
CA LEU A 96 -13.45 -14.96 20.38
C LEU A 96 -13.58 -15.58 21.79
N GLY A 97 -14.73 -15.42 22.45
CA GLY A 97 -14.98 -15.93 23.79
C GLY A 97 -14.01 -15.37 24.83
N CYS A 98 -13.47 -14.18 24.57
CA CYS A 98 -12.58 -13.46 25.46
C CYS A 98 -13.31 -12.21 25.99
N LEU A 99 -13.06 -11.87 27.25
CA LEU A 99 -13.51 -10.62 27.83
C LEU A 99 -12.79 -9.45 27.17
N LEU A 100 -13.42 -8.27 27.15
CA LEU A 100 -12.79 -7.06 26.64
C LEU A 100 -11.49 -6.79 27.41
N GLY A 101 -10.39 -6.61 26.68
CA GLY A 101 -9.06 -6.36 27.28
C GLY A 101 -8.33 -7.61 27.80
N ASP A 102 -8.92 -8.82 27.70
CA ASP A 102 -8.25 -10.06 28.11
C ASP A 102 -7.24 -10.54 27.06
N ILE A 103 -6.07 -9.92 27.07
CA ILE A 103 -4.95 -10.27 26.17
C ILE A 103 -4.48 -11.71 26.39
N SER A 104 -4.57 -12.24 27.61
CA SER A 104 -4.18 -13.61 27.91
C SER A 104 -5.06 -14.61 27.16
N CYS A 105 -6.38 -14.42 27.19
CA CYS A 105 -7.32 -15.21 26.40
C CYS A 105 -7.09 -15.05 24.90
N LEU A 106 -6.87 -13.82 24.42
CA LEU A 106 -6.63 -13.58 23.00
C LEU A 106 -5.37 -14.30 22.49
N ARG A 107 -4.33 -14.43 23.33
CA ARG A 107 -3.06 -15.10 22.97
C ARG A 107 -3.24 -16.59 22.80
N THR A 108 -4.21 -17.20 23.46
CA THR A 108 -4.50 -18.64 23.32
C THR A 108 -5.33 -18.96 22.07
N ARG A 109 -5.86 -17.94 21.36
CA ARG A 109 -6.67 -18.19 20.17
C ARG A 109 -5.80 -18.49 18.94
N PRO A 110 -6.21 -19.44 18.07
CA PRO A 110 -5.63 -19.59 16.74
C PRO A 110 -5.70 -18.25 15.97
N TYR A 111 -4.72 -17.98 15.12
CA TYR A 111 -4.68 -16.69 14.42
C TYR A 111 -5.84 -16.57 13.44
N GLU A 112 -6.32 -17.68 12.88
CA GLU A 112 -7.46 -17.79 11.98
C GLU A 112 -8.71 -17.21 12.64
N ASN A 113 -8.96 -17.55 13.91
CA ASN A 113 -10.09 -17.00 14.67
C ASN A 113 -9.93 -15.49 14.89
N ILE A 114 -8.70 -15.01 15.12
CA ILE A 114 -8.42 -13.57 15.24
C ILE A 114 -8.72 -12.86 13.92
N ILE A 115 -8.31 -13.44 12.79
CA ILE A 115 -8.58 -12.90 11.46
C ILE A 115 -10.09 -12.88 11.16
N THR A 116 -10.81 -13.95 11.48
CA THR A 116 -12.28 -13.99 11.33
C THR A 116 -12.95 -12.91 12.20
N ALA A 117 -12.48 -12.70 13.43
CA ALA A 117 -13.01 -11.64 14.29
C ALA A 117 -12.69 -10.24 13.75
N GLN A 118 -11.52 -10.03 13.13
CA GLN A 118 -11.20 -8.77 12.44
C GLN A 118 -12.17 -8.49 11.29
N ASN A 119 -12.53 -9.50 10.48
CA ASN A 119 -13.53 -9.34 9.40
C ASN A 119 -14.89 -8.86 9.93
N VAL A 120 -15.31 -9.31 11.13
CA VAL A 120 -16.56 -8.85 11.76
C VAL A 120 -16.48 -7.38 12.14
N ILE A 121 -15.33 -6.92 12.61
CA ILE A 121 -15.14 -5.51 12.96
C ILE A 121 -15.13 -4.67 11.69
N ASN A 122 -14.43 -5.11 10.65
CA ASN A 122 -14.34 -4.41 9.36
C ASN A 122 -15.72 -4.29 8.66
N SER A 123 -16.62 -5.26 8.86
CA SER A 123 -17.99 -5.25 8.30
C SER A 123 -18.99 -4.43 9.11
N LYS A 124 -18.61 -3.91 10.29
CA LYS A 124 -19.49 -3.10 11.13
C LYS A 124 -19.09 -1.64 11.05
N ILE A 125 -20.09 -0.78 10.82
CA ILE A 125 -19.95 0.67 11.03
C ILE A 125 -19.83 0.92 12.53
N THR A 126 -18.61 0.92 13.04
CA THR A 126 -18.33 1.17 14.47
C THR A 126 -18.09 2.65 14.76
N SER A 127 -17.90 3.47 13.71
CA SER A 127 -17.58 4.89 13.79
C SER A 127 -18.10 5.66 12.56
N LEU A 128 -18.35 6.96 12.73
CA LEU A 128 -18.61 7.89 11.63
C LEU A 128 -17.32 8.48 11.04
N ASP A 129 -16.16 8.03 11.51
CA ASP A 129 -14.87 8.34 10.90
C ASP A 129 -14.69 7.53 9.60
N ILE A 130 -14.67 8.24 8.46
CA ILE A 130 -14.58 7.62 7.14
C ILE A 130 -13.35 6.70 7.00
N LEU A 131 -12.25 7.02 7.69
CA LEU A 131 -11.02 6.24 7.58
C LEU A 131 -11.14 4.88 8.28
N GLN A 132 -11.96 4.79 9.32
CA GLN A 132 -12.17 3.53 10.05
C GLN A 132 -13.00 2.51 9.26
N PHE A 133 -13.67 2.92 8.18
CA PHE A 133 -14.29 1.99 7.23
C PHE A 133 -13.25 1.19 6.43
N PHE A 134 -12.08 1.79 6.18
CA PHE A 134 -11.01 1.18 5.38
C PHE A 134 -9.90 0.62 6.25
N GLU A 135 -9.55 1.35 7.32
CA GLU A 135 -8.42 1.07 8.19
C GLU A 135 -8.88 1.12 9.67
N PRO A 136 -9.56 0.08 10.17
CA PRO A 136 -10.00 0.04 11.57
C PRO A 136 -8.84 -0.23 12.55
N TRP A 137 -7.69 -0.68 12.05
CA TRP A 137 -6.49 -0.97 12.85
C TRP A 137 -5.33 -0.08 12.37
N VAL A 138 -5.20 1.11 12.95
CA VAL A 138 -4.20 2.12 12.57
C VAL A 138 -3.21 2.40 13.69
N PRO A 139 -2.06 3.03 13.38
CA PRO A 139 -1.20 3.61 14.41
C PRO A 139 -1.98 4.55 15.33
N VAL A 140 -1.68 4.49 16.64
CA VAL A 140 -2.26 5.37 17.66
C VAL A 140 -1.19 6.26 18.27
N ILE A 141 -1.58 7.40 18.82
CA ILE A 141 -0.70 8.24 19.63
C ILE A 141 -0.43 7.49 20.95
N ASP A 142 0.72 6.83 21.02
CA ASP A 142 1.16 6.01 22.16
C ASP A 142 2.09 6.78 23.11
N ASN A 143 2.52 7.98 22.74
CA ASN A 143 3.52 8.80 23.44
C ASN A 143 4.90 8.13 23.60
N VAL A 144 5.15 7.04 22.88
CA VAL A 144 6.43 6.33 22.84
C VAL A 144 7.07 6.51 21.47
N ILE A 145 6.41 5.98 20.44
CA ILE A 145 6.82 6.06 19.04
C ILE A 145 6.10 7.24 18.36
N VAL A 146 4.79 7.33 18.52
CA VAL A 146 3.95 8.41 17.96
C VAL A 146 3.56 9.33 19.10
N ARG A 147 4.25 10.48 19.18
CA ARG A 147 4.18 11.40 20.34
C ARG A 147 3.16 12.53 20.20
N GLY A 148 2.38 12.53 19.13
CA GLY A 148 1.39 13.56 18.86
C GLY A 148 0.84 13.43 17.45
N GLN A 149 0.01 14.41 17.08
CA GLN A 149 -0.51 14.51 15.72
C GLN A 149 0.64 14.86 14.77
N LEU A 150 0.78 14.07 13.69
CA LEU A 150 1.88 14.26 12.73
C LEU A 150 1.89 15.67 12.13
N ILE A 151 0.71 16.22 11.84
CA ILE A 151 0.56 17.58 11.29
C ILE A 151 1.23 18.63 12.19
N ASP A 152 1.02 18.54 13.50
CA ASP A 152 1.58 19.46 14.50
C ASP A 152 3.08 19.23 14.69
N MET A 153 3.50 17.96 14.65
CA MET A 153 4.91 17.59 14.77
C MET A 153 5.72 18.15 13.58
N TYR A 154 5.21 18.06 12.36
CA TYR A 154 5.86 18.63 11.17
C TYR A 154 5.83 20.17 11.16
N SER A 155 4.76 20.79 11.68
CA SER A 155 4.71 22.25 11.84
C SER A 155 5.70 22.80 12.86
N SER A 156 6.03 22.03 13.90
CA SER A 156 6.92 22.44 14.99
C SER A 156 8.40 22.07 14.79
N ALA A 157 8.75 21.40 13.69
CA ALA A 157 10.11 20.93 13.37
C ALA A 157 10.81 20.15 14.50
N SER A 158 10.04 19.37 15.26
CA SER A 158 10.50 18.71 16.50
C SER A 158 11.34 17.44 16.29
N PHE A 159 11.74 17.12 15.04
CA PHE A 159 12.52 15.92 14.72
C PHE A 159 13.41 16.12 13.48
N PRO A 160 14.52 15.35 13.37
CA PRO A 160 15.44 15.46 12.24
C PRO A 160 14.78 14.98 10.95
N LEU A 161 14.70 15.87 9.97
CA LEU A 161 14.19 15.57 8.64
C LEU A 161 15.29 14.95 7.78
N LYS A 162 15.03 13.74 7.28
CA LYS A 162 15.83 13.14 6.21
C LYS A 162 15.35 13.67 4.86
N PRO A 163 16.20 13.66 3.82
CA PRO A 163 15.73 13.84 2.45
C PRO A 163 14.54 12.93 2.18
N LEU A 164 13.51 13.44 1.50
CA LEU A 164 12.25 12.74 1.26
C LEU A 164 11.83 12.85 -0.21
N ILE A 165 11.40 11.71 -0.77
CA ILE A 165 10.47 11.67 -1.90
C ILE A 165 9.10 11.31 -1.34
N THR A 166 8.06 12.00 -1.77
CA THR A 166 6.67 11.68 -1.45
C THR A 166 5.78 12.00 -2.64
N GLY A 167 4.60 11.42 -2.72
CA GLY A 167 3.71 11.69 -3.84
C GLY A 167 2.36 11.02 -3.67
N THR A 168 1.50 11.28 -4.66
CA THR A 168 0.15 10.73 -4.74
C THR A 168 -0.20 10.39 -6.18
N MET A 169 -1.31 9.70 -6.35
CA MET A 169 -1.97 9.48 -7.63
C MET A 169 -2.97 10.60 -7.95
N THR A 170 -3.37 10.76 -9.23
CA THR A 170 -4.41 11.72 -9.61
C THR A 170 -5.81 11.28 -9.16
N GLU A 171 -6.07 9.97 -9.03
CA GLU A 171 -7.37 9.40 -8.66
C GLU A 171 -7.29 8.43 -7.47
N GLU A 172 -6.56 8.80 -6.41
CA GLU A 172 -6.41 8.00 -5.18
C GLU A 172 -7.72 7.44 -4.63
N GLY A 173 -8.76 8.28 -4.53
CA GLY A 173 -10.04 7.92 -3.93
C GLY A 173 -10.96 7.05 -4.80
N LEU A 174 -10.62 6.79 -6.07
CA LEU A 174 -11.55 6.19 -7.04
C LEU A 174 -12.02 4.80 -6.61
N ALA A 175 -11.07 3.89 -6.40
CA ALA A 175 -11.35 2.51 -5.98
C ALA A 175 -12.08 2.46 -4.62
N TYR A 176 -11.72 3.36 -3.70
CA TYR A 176 -12.32 3.40 -2.35
C TYR A 176 -13.77 3.86 -2.38
N VAL A 177 -14.08 4.95 -3.10
CA VAL A 177 -15.45 5.47 -3.21
C VAL A 177 -16.34 4.46 -3.92
N HIS A 178 -15.87 3.88 -5.03
CA HIS A 178 -16.66 2.92 -5.80
C HIS A 178 -16.77 1.55 -5.13
N GLY A 179 -15.78 1.15 -4.32
CA GLY A 179 -15.84 -0.06 -3.50
C GLY A 179 -16.90 0.00 -2.41
N VAL A 180 -17.19 1.19 -1.87
CA VAL A 180 -18.28 1.41 -0.90
C VAL A 180 -19.60 1.73 -1.60
N LEU A 181 -19.56 2.55 -2.65
CA LEU A 181 -20.73 3.00 -3.43
C LEU A 181 -20.69 2.39 -4.83
N ASN A 182 -21.13 1.14 -4.94
CA ASN A 182 -21.14 0.37 -6.18
C ASN A 182 -22.22 0.79 -7.20
N THR A 183 -23.10 1.74 -6.84
CA THR A 183 -24.14 2.29 -7.73
C THR A 183 -24.05 3.82 -7.78
N PRO A 184 -24.52 4.45 -8.89
CA PRO A 184 -24.54 5.91 -9.02
C PRO A 184 -25.20 6.61 -7.82
N LEU A 185 -24.54 7.64 -7.30
CA LEU A 185 -25.05 8.41 -6.17
C LEU A 185 -25.83 9.62 -6.68
N SER A 186 -27.14 9.68 -6.41
CA SER A 186 -27.97 10.82 -6.82
C SER A 186 -27.66 12.09 -6.02
N TYR A 187 -27.99 13.27 -6.56
CA TYR A 187 -27.81 14.54 -5.84
C TYR A 187 -28.51 14.59 -4.47
N PRO A 188 -29.79 14.16 -4.33
CA PRO A 188 -30.44 14.15 -3.02
C PRO A 188 -29.76 13.21 -2.03
N ALA A 189 -29.32 12.03 -2.47
CA ALA A 189 -28.60 11.10 -1.61
C ALA A 189 -27.24 11.67 -1.19
N TYR A 190 -26.53 12.36 -2.08
CA TYR A 190 -25.28 13.06 -1.76
C TYR A 190 -25.47 14.13 -0.68
N LEU A 191 -26.56 14.92 -0.74
CA LEU A 191 -26.88 15.92 0.29
C LEU A 191 -27.25 15.30 1.65
N LEU A 192 -27.72 14.05 1.66
CA LEU A 192 -28.02 13.31 2.89
C LEU A 192 -26.77 12.67 3.51
N VAL A 193 -25.92 12.06 2.67
CA VAL A 193 -24.70 11.35 3.11
C VAL A 193 -23.57 12.31 3.47
N GLY A 194 -23.47 13.45 2.78
CA GLY A 194 -22.41 14.43 3.02
C GLY A 194 -22.28 14.92 4.47
N PRO A 195 -23.37 15.35 5.14
CA PRO A 195 -23.34 15.71 6.57
C PRO A 195 -22.96 14.55 7.48
N ILE A 196 -23.25 13.29 7.11
CA ILE A 196 -22.87 12.11 7.89
C ILE A 196 -21.35 11.90 7.81
N LEU A 197 -20.76 12.05 6.62
CA LEU A 197 -19.33 11.83 6.40
C LEU A 197 -18.47 13.01 6.88
N PHE A 198 -18.93 14.24 6.69
CA PHE A 198 -18.12 15.44 6.88
C PHE A 198 -18.60 16.33 8.03
N GLY A 199 -19.71 15.98 8.67
CA GLY A 199 -20.30 16.75 9.77
C GLY A 199 -20.58 18.20 9.38
N ALA A 200 -20.32 19.11 10.32
CA ALA A 200 -20.52 20.54 10.14
C ALA A 200 -19.67 21.19 9.04
N LYS A 201 -18.66 20.48 8.49
CA LYS A 201 -17.80 20.99 7.41
C LYS A 201 -18.44 20.86 6.03
N PHE A 202 -19.50 20.08 5.89
CA PHE A 202 -20.11 19.78 4.59
C PHE A 202 -20.52 21.03 3.77
N PRO A 203 -21.15 22.08 4.35
CA PRO A 203 -21.47 23.28 3.58
C PRO A 203 -20.24 23.96 2.96
N ALA A 204 -19.12 24.01 3.68
CA ALA A 204 -17.87 24.56 3.15
C ALA A 204 -17.27 23.68 2.03
N ILE A 205 -17.44 22.36 2.13
CA ILE A 205 -17.02 21.41 1.08
C ILE A 205 -17.83 21.65 -0.20
N LEU A 206 -19.15 21.87 -0.12
CA LEU A 206 -19.98 22.18 -1.30
C LEU A 206 -19.54 23.46 -2.02
N LEU A 207 -19.08 24.46 -1.27
CA LEU A 207 -18.54 25.69 -1.85
C LEU A 207 -17.16 25.46 -2.50
N ARG A 208 -16.33 24.59 -1.91
CA ARG A 208 -14.98 24.29 -2.42
C ARG A 208 -15.02 23.38 -3.66
N PHE A 209 -15.98 22.47 -3.72
CA PHE A 209 -16.16 21.49 -4.78
C PHE A 209 -17.56 21.65 -5.40
N PRO A 210 -17.81 22.74 -6.14
CA PRO A 210 -19.13 22.99 -6.69
C PRO A 210 -19.56 21.88 -7.64
N GLN A 211 -20.78 21.40 -7.45
CA GLN A 211 -21.42 20.36 -8.28
C GLN A 211 -22.72 20.88 -8.91
N SER A 212 -23.08 20.32 -10.07
CA SER A 212 -24.36 20.60 -10.71
C SER A 212 -25.45 19.70 -10.09
N PRO A 213 -26.61 20.24 -9.70
CA PRO A 213 -27.74 19.41 -9.24
C PRO A 213 -28.30 18.49 -10.34
N PHE A 214 -27.92 18.71 -11.60
CA PHE A 214 -28.29 17.89 -12.75
C PHE A 214 -27.30 16.75 -13.05
N THR A 215 -26.22 16.62 -12.28
CA THR A 215 -25.29 15.51 -12.47
C THR A 215 -25.94 14.19 -12.01
N ALA A 216 -25.93 13.19 -12.89
CA ALA A 216 -26.57 11.90 -12.65
C ALA A 216 -25.85 11.04 -11.58
N ASP A 217 -24.53 11.21 -11.43
CA ASP A 217 -23.71 10.48 -10.46
C ASP A 217 -22.76 11.42 -9.71
N MET A 218 -22.90 11.46 -8.38
CA MET A 218 -22.11 12.29 -7.48
C MET A 218 -20.81 11.63 -7.03
N ARG A 219 -20.58 10.34 -7.31
CA ARG A 219 -19.36 9.64 -6.91
C ARG A 219 -18.09 10.32 -7.41
N PRO A 220 -17.97 10.84 -8.64
CA PRO A 220 -16.78 11.57 -9.09
C PRO A 220 -16.44 12.81 -8.24
N PHE A 221 -17.43 13.46 -7.62
CA PHE A 221 -17.17 14.55 -6.68
C PHE A 221 -16.63 14.04 -5.35
N LEU A 222 -17.20 12.95 -4.82
CA LEU A 222 -16.66 12.28 -3.64
C LEU A 222 -15.24 11.77 -3.87
N VAL A 223 -14.92 11.23 -5.05
CA VAL A 223 -13.56 10.81 -5.42
C VAL A 223 -12.60 11.99 -5.31
N LYS A 224 -12.94 13.16 -5.88
CA LYS A 224 -12.11 14.36 -5.76
C LYS A 224 -11.90 14.80 -4.31
N ILE A 225 -12.96 14.75 -3.50
CA ILE A 225 -12.89 15.11 -2.07
C ILE A 225 -11.99 14.13 -1.32
N VAL A 226 -12.16 12.83 -1.50
CA VAL A 226 -11.35 11.78 -0.84
C VAL A 226 -9.89 11.85 -1.28
N THR A 227 -9.63 11.97 -2.60
CA THR A 227 -8.27 12.15 -3.13
C THR A 227 -7.57 13.34 -2.50
N GLN A 228 -8.26 14.48 -2.35
CA GLN A 228 -7.65 15.65 -1.72
C GLN A 228 -7.51 15.49 -0.21
N TRP A 229 -8.57 15.09 0.48
CA TRP A 229 -8.62 15.09 1.94
C TRP A 229 -7.72 14.03 2.56
N VAL A 230 -7.75 12.81 2.05
CA VAL A 230 -7.05 11.65 2.65
C VAL A 230 -5.61 11.56 2.15
N PHE A 231 -5.35 11.90 0.89
CA PHE A 231 -4.06 11.66 0.25
C PHE A 231 -3.31 12.95 -0.10
N ALA A 232 -3.83 13.74 -1.04
CA ALA A 232 -3.06 14.82 -1.66
C ALA A 232 -2.76 15.99 -0.71
N CYS A 233 -3.72 16.44 0.10
CA CYS A 233 -3.50 17.55 1.04
C CYS A 233 -2.52 17.18 2.17
N PRO A 234 -2.63 16.01 2.84
CA PRO A 234 -1.62 15.57 3.80
C PRO A 234 -0.22 15.43 3.18
N THR A 235 -0.11 14.83 1.98
CA THR A 235 1.18 14.69 1.28
C THR A 235 1.78 16.03 0.89
N ARG A 236 0.98 16.96 0.35
CA ARG A 236 1.42 18.32 0.02
C ARG A 236 1.86 19.08 1.27
N PHE A 237 1.12 18.95 2.37
CA PHE A 237 1.50 19.54 3.65
C PHE A 237 2.84 18.99 4.14
N LEU A 238 3.04 17.68 4.06
CA LEU A 238 4.33 17.06 4.42
C LEU A 238 5.45 17.63 3.54
N ALA A 239 5.27 17.57 2.22
CA ALA A 239 6.28 17.96 1.26
C ALA A 239 6.74 19.43 1.40
N ARG A 240 5.80 20.36 1.61
CA ARG A 240 6.12 21.79 1.77
C ARG A 240 6.89 22.09 3.07
N ASN A 241 6.66 21.30 4.13
CA ASN A 241 7.28 21.50 5.44
C ASN A 241 8.63 20.76 5.55
N THR A 242 8.92 19.81 4.65
CA THR A 242 10.18 19.04 4.68
C THR A 242 11.11 19.29 3.50
N ALA A 243 10.77 20.23 2.60
CA ALA A 243 11.46 20.46 1.34
C ALA A 243 11.65 19.15 0.53
N ALA A 244 10.59 18.34 0.43
CA ALA A 244 10.62 17.05 -0.25
C ALA A 244 10.60 17.19 -1.77
N TYR A 245 11.04 16.15 -2.47
CA TYR A 245 10.69 15.94 -3.87
C TYR A 245 9.27 15.36 -3.92
N SER A 246 8.32 16.16 -4.39
CA SER A 246 6.91 15.77 -4.46
C SER A 246 6.50 15.44 -5.89
N TYR A 247 5.69 14.41 -6.10
CA TYR A 247 5.10 14.08 -7.39
C TYR A 247 3.59 13.83 -7.30
N VAL A 248 2.90 14.02 -8.43
CA VAL A 248 1.54 13.52 -8.65
C VAL A 248 1.60 12.64 -9.89
N PHE A 249 1.35 11.35 -9.73
CA PHE A 249 1.42 10.38 -10.80
C PHE A 249 0.04 10.22 -11.45
N GLY A 250 -0.05 10.49 -12.74
CA GLY A 250 -1.30 10.47 -13.50
C GLY A 250 -1.28 9.58 -14.73
N TYR A 251 -0.27 8.70 -14.85
CA TYR A 251 -0.22 7.76 -15.95
C TYR A 251 -0.99 6.49 -15.58
N PRO A 252 -2.05 6.12 -16.32
CA PRO A 252 -2.84 4.95 -15.98
C PRO A 252 -2.11 3.66 -16.36
N LEU A 253 -2.28 2.62 -15.55
CA LEU A 253 -1.83 1.28 -15.90
C LEU A 253 -2.82 0.69 -16.93
N ARG A 254 -2.47 0.77 -18.22
CA ARG A 254 -3.31 0.32 -19.35
C ARG A 254 -3.03 -1.11 -19.75
N THR A 255 -1.77 -1.51 -19.66
CA THR A 255 -1.38 -2.89 -19.79
C THR A 255 -1.81 -3.58 -18.51
N MET A 256 -2.93 -4.29 -18.61
CA MET A 256 -3.16 -5.62 -18.05
C MET A 256 -4.63 -5.82 -17.69
N GLY A 257 -5.31 -6.69 -18.45
CA GLY A 257 -6.42 -7.50 -17.93
C GLY A 257 -5.99 -8.50 -16.82
N LEU A 258 -4.88 -8.21 -16.10
CA LEU A 258 -4.43 -8.93 -14.90
C LEU A 258 -5.02 -8.33 -13.63
N THR A 259 -5.57 -7.12 -13.69
CA THR A 259 -6.42 -6.57 -12.64
C THR A 259 -7.83 -6.59 -13.19
N ASN A 260 -8.81 -7.08 -12.42
CA ASN A 260 -10.21 -6.69 -12.63
C ASN A 260 -10.28 -5.19 -12.29
N ALA A 261 -9.71 -4.34 -13.15
CA ALA A 261 -9.44 -2.94 -12.86
C ALA A 261 -10.73 -2.17 -12.60
N GLY A 262 -11.87 -2.67 -13.10
CA GLY A 262 -13.17 -2.06 -12.90
C GLY A 262 -13.13 -0.58 -13.24
N ASP A 263 -13.51 0.26 -12.28
CA ASP A 263 -13.52 1.71 -12.44
C ASP A 263 -12.11 2.34 -12.56
N CYS A 264 -11.04 1.59 -12.32
CA CYS A 264 -9.66 2.05 -12.48
C CYS A 264 -9.06 1.82 -13.87
N GLU A 265 -9.81 1.23 -14.81
CA GLU A 265 -9.37 1.12 -16.19
C GLU A 265 -9.14 2.52 -16.77
N ALA A 266 -7.95 2.78 -17.33
CA ALA A 266 -7.53 4.08 -17.83
C ALA A 266 -7.44 5.22 -16.78
N HIS A 267 -7.44 4.91 -15.48
CA HIS A 267 -7.22 5.86 -14.39
C HIS A 267 -5.93 5.57 -13.61
N ALA A 268 -5.37 6.58 -12.95
CA ALA A 268 -4.24 6.41 -12.03
C ALA A 268 -4.79 6.28 -10.60
N CYS A 269 -5.23 5.07 -10.26
CA CYS A 269 -5.75 4.73 -8.95
C CYS A 269 -4.65 4.50 -7.91
N HIS A 270 -5.05 4.52 -6.63
CA HIS A 270 -4.14 4.28 -5.51
C HIS A 270 -3.25 3.04 -5.70
N GLY A 271 -1.92 3.24 -5.68
CA GLY A 271 -0.91 2.18 -5.79
C GLY A 271 -0.63 1.68 -7.21
N TYR A 272 -1.29 2.21 -8.24
CA TYR A 272 -1.13 1.74 -9.63
C TYR A 272 0.20 2.20 -10.26
N GLU A 273 0.97 3.06 -9.60
CA GLU A 273 2.33 3.42 -9.98
C GLU A 273 3.36 2.36 -9.54
N LEU A 274 3.04 1.51 -8.55
CA LEU A 274 3.97 0.56 -7.96
C LEU A 274 4.53 -0.45 -8.98
N PRO A 275 3.73 -1.01 -9.92
CA PRO A 275 4.28 -1.86 -10.98
C PRO A 275 5.34 -1.15 -11.83
N PHE A 276 5.18 0.15 -12.10
CA PHE A 276 6.17 0.92 -12.84
C PHE A 276 7.44 1.13 -12.01
N LEU A 277 7.31 1.47 -10.72
CA LEU A 277 8.45 1.67 -9.82
C LEU A 277 9.29 0.41 -9.65
N PHE A 278 8.64 -0.70 -9.32
CA PHE A 278 9.30 -1.98 -9.06
C PHE A 278 9.57 -2.80 -10.33
N GLN A 279 9.20 -2.26 -11.50
CA GLN A 279 9.30 -2.94 -12.78
C GLN A 279 8.61 -4.31 -12.76
N ALA A 280 7.53 -4.41 -11.97
CA ALA A 280 6.75 -5.63 -11.86
C ALA A 280 5.98 -5.84 -13.17
N PHE A 281 5.79 -7.10 -13.56
CA PHE A 281 5.07 -7.47 -14.79
C PHE A 281 5.68 -6.90 -16.08
N TRP A 282 7.00 -6.72 -16.11
CA TRP A 282 7.75 -6.14 -17.23
C TRP A 282 7.37 -6.70 -18.61
N SER A 283 7.10 -8.01 -18.71
CA SER A 283 6.71 -8.68 -19.96
C SER A 283 5.39 -8.18 -20.55
N TYR A 284 4.55 -7.51 -19.75
CA TYR A 284 3.26 -6.97 -20.16
C TYR A 284 3.33 -5.49 -20.53
N PHE A 285 4.42 -4.78 -20.22
CA PHE A 285 4.55 -3.35 -20.47
C PHE A 285 4.81 -3.06 -21.95
N ASP A 286 4.04 -2.12 -22.51
CA ASP A 286 4.29 -1.57 -23.84
C ASP A 286 5.51 -0.61 -23.81
N ASN A 287 5.85 -0.03 -24.96
CA ASN A 287 7.01 0.87 -25.05
C ASN A 287 6.89 2.13 -24.17
N ASN A 288 5.67 2.66 -23.99
CA ASN A 288 5.43 3.82 -23.14
C ASN A 288 5.52 3.43 -21.66
N ASP A 289 4.92 2.31 -21.28
CA ASP A 289 4.97 1.77 -19.92
C ASP A 289 6.42 1.50 -19.49
N GLN A 290 7.21 0.88 -20.37
CA GLN A 290 8.63 0.63 -20.13
C GLN A 290 9.44 1.92 -20.01
N TYR A 291 9.13 2.95 -20.81
CA TYR A 291 9.79 4.25 -20.70
C TYR A 291 9.50 4.91 -19.35
N ILE A 292 8.24 4.91 -18.92
CA ILE A 292 7.81 5.48 -17.65
C ILE A 292 8.41 4.71 -16.48
N SER A 293 8.35 3.38 -16.52
CA SER A 293 8.92 2.49 -15.51
C SER A 293 10.43 2.69 -15.34
N LYS A 294 11.20 2.71 -16.44
CA LYS A 294 12.65 2.99 -16.41
C LYS A 294 12.95 4.38 -15.88
N THR A 295 12.19 5.38 -16.30
CA THR A 295 12.36 6.77 -15.86
C THR A 295 12.11 6.90 -14.36
N MET A 296 11.01 6.34 -13.87
CA MET A 296 10.64 6.34 -12.45
C MET A 296 11.70 5.61 -11.60
N ALA A 297 12.10 4.40 -12.01
CA ALA A 297 13.16 3.65 -11.34
C ALA A 297 14.48 4.43 -11.29
N THR A 298 14.81 5.18 -12.35
CA THR A 298 16.02 6.02 -12.40
C THR A 298 15.96 7.16 -11.36
N TYR A 299 14.84 7.88 -11.26
CA TYR A 299 14.67 8.92 -10.23
C TYR A 299 14.79 8.35 -8.81
N TRP A 300 14.14 7.22 -8.54
CA TRP A 300 14.15 6.59 -7.22
C TRP A 300 15.52 6.03 -6.84
N THR A 301 16.23 5.40 -7.77
CA THR A 301 17.59 4.86 -7.52
C THR A 301 18.64 5.97 -7.42
N ASN A 302 18.53 7.04 -8.21
CA ASN A 302 19.33 8.25 -8.04
C ASN A 302 19.17 8.81 -6.61
N PHE A 303 17.93 8.94 -6.15
CA PHE A 303 17.65 9.44 -4.82
C PHE A 303 18.16 8.50 -3.72
N ALA A 304 17.97 7.19 -3.84
CA ALA A 304 18.52 6.22 -2.90
C ALA A 304 20.05 6.29 -2.83
N LYS A 305 20.72 6.59 -3.95
CA LYS A 305 22.18 6.70 -4.04
C LYS A 305 22.73 8.02 -3.50
N SER A 306 22.07 9.14 -3.77
CA SER A 306 22.66 10.49 -3.61
C SER A 306 21.82 11.46 -2.77
N GLY A 307 20.59 11.10 -2.41
CA GLY A 307 19.60 12.02 -1.82
C GLY A 307 19.03 13.04 -2.80
N ASN A 308 19.35 12.95 -4.09
CA ASN A 308 18.85 13.82 -5.16
C ASN A 308 18.38 12.97 -6.34
N PRO A 309 17.09 13.01 -6.73
CA PRO A 309 16.56 12.16 -7.79
C PRO A 309 17.11 12.52 -9.18
N ASN A 310 17.78 13.67 -9.33
CA ASN A 310 18.31 14.14 -10.62
C ASN A 310 19.70 13.61 -10.97
N ASN A 311 20.40 12.98 -10.02
CA ASN A 311 21.80 12.55 -10.18
C ASN A 311 22.07 11.27 -9.38
N PRO A 312 23.05 10.43 -9.77
CA PRO A 312 24.07 10.66 -10.80
C PRO A 312 23.66 10.32 -12.23
N VAL A 313 22.62 9.53 -12.44
CA VAL A 313 22.17 9.14 -13.77
C VAL A 313 21.29 10.25 -14.34
N LYS A 314 21.54 10.66 -15.60
CA LYS A 314 20.77 11.72 -16.25
C LYS A 314 19.29 11.32 -16.35
N VAL A 315 18.42 12.26 -15.98
CA VAL A 315 16.97 12.13 -16.03
C VAL A 315 16.38 13.06 -17.11
N PRO A 316 15.19 12.77 -17.66
CA PRO A 316 14.62 13.55 -18.76
C PRO A 316 14.22 14.98 -18.33
N LEU A 317 13.76 15.14 -17.09
CA LEU A 317 13.36 16.44 -16.53
C LEU A 317 14.03 16.66 -15.18
N THR A 318 14.38 17.91 -14.89
CA THR A 318 14.85 18.25 -13.53
C THR A 318 13.65 18.30 -12.60
N TRP A 319 13.67 17.50 -11.55
CA TRP A 319 12.70 17.49 -10.48
C TRP A 319 13.18 18.40 -9.34
N PRO A 320 12.60 19.61 -9.17
CA PRO A 320 12.94 20.49 -8.06
C PRO A 320 12.28 20.01 -6.76
N LYS A 321 12.84 20.45 -5.62
CA LYS A 321 12.17 20.28 -4.32
C LYS A 321 10.94 21.19 -4.24
N LEU A 322 9.86 20.67 -3.67
CA LEU A 322 8.71 21.48 -3.30
C LEU A 322 9.05 22.23 -2.01
N THR A 323 8.83 23.53 -1.98
CA THR A 323 9.00 24.39 -0.81
C THR A 323 7.76 25.24 -0.66
N SER A 324 7.53 25.84 0.52
CA SER A 324 6.44 26.80 0.69
C SER A 324 6.43 27.97 -0.29
N LYS A 325 7.58 28.28 -0.93
CA LYS A 325 7.70 29.34 -1.95
C LYS A 325 7.43 28.85 -3.38
N SER A 326 7.52 27.55 -3.62
CA SER A 326 7.39 26.92 -4.95
C SER A 326 6.13 26.05 -5.06
N ASP A 327 5.23 26.15 -4.09
CA ASP A 327 3.96 25.43 -3.95
C ASP A 327 2.75 26.31 -4.31
#